data_AF-A0A381Y2J5-F1
#
_entry.id   AF-A0A381Y2J5-F1
#
_cell.length_a   1.000
_cell.length_b   1.000
_cell.length_c   1.000
_cell.angle_alpha   90.00
_cell.angle_beta   90.00
_cell.angle_gamma   90.00
#
_symmetry.space_group_name_H-M   'P 1'
#
loop_
_entity.id
_entity.type
_entity.pdbx_description
1 polymer ?
#
loop_
_entity_poly.entity_id
_entity_poly.type
_entity_poly.pdbx_seq_one_letter_code
_entity_poly.pdbx_strand_id
1 'polypeptide(L)' 'MVFLFGCKVLNEPFGLNEETYVMWRDYIQPTEQDLAWSCIPWRSSFQEGLIEAAAKQKPMLLWAMNGHPLGCT' A
#
# COMPACT_ATOMS: atom_id res chain seq x y z
N MET A 1 17.04 -34.00 -26.67
CA MET A 1 17.74 -32.69 -26.58
C MET A 1 16.87 -31.78 -25.74
N VAL A 2 17.18 -31.65 -24.45
CA VAL A 2 16.40 -30.82 -23.52
C VAL A 2 16.90 -29.38 -23.65
N PHE A 3 16.08 -28.50 -24.23
CA PHE A 3 16.36 -27.07 -24.24
C PHE A 3 15.97 -26.49 -22.88
N LEU A 4 16.96 -26.25 -22.02
CA LEU A 4 16.80 -25.41 -20.84
C LEU A 4 16.72 -23.95 -21.32
N PHE A 5 15.51 -23.43 -21.48
CA PHE A 5 15.32 -21.98 -21.57
C PHE A 5 15.57 -21.38 -20.18
N GLY A 6 16.81 -20.95 -19.96
CA GLY A 6 17.13 -20.13 -18.79
C GLY A 6 16.30 -18.84 -18.84
N CYS A 7 15.64 -18.53 -17.73
CA CYS A 7 14.93 -17.27 -17.55
C CYS A 7 15.95 -16.14 -17.71
N LYS A 8 15.90 -15.40 -18.82
CA LYS A 8 16.73 -14.21 -19.00
C LYS A 8 16.22 -13.16 -18.01
N VAL A 9 17.00 -12.85 -16.99
CA VAL A 9 16.78 -11.64 -16.19
C VAL A 9 17.14 -10.47 -17.09
N LEU A 10 16.12 -9.86 -17.70
CA LEU A 10 16.27 -8.66 -18.50
C LEU A 10 16.55 -7.49 -17.55
N ASN A 11 17.82 -7.14 -17.38
CA ASN A 11 18.27 -5.89 -16.75
C ASN A 11 18.13 -4.71 -17.72
N GLU A 12 16.95 -4.56 -18.35
CA GLU A 12 16.66 -3.36 -19.12
C GLU A 12 16.35 -2.21 -18.15
N PRO A 13 16.89 -0.99 -18.39
CA PRO A 13 16.58 0.15 -17.55
C PRO A 13 15.07 0.43 -17.57
N PHE A 14 14.56 0.98 -16.47
CA PHE A 14 13.15 1.40 -16.39
C PHE A 14 12.80 2.29 -17.58
N GLY A 15 11.84 1.86 -18.38
CA GLY A 15 11.23 2.64 -19.45
C GLY A 15 9.72 2.56 -19.31
N LEU A 16 9.06 3.72 -19.17
CA LEU A 16 7.60 3.84 -19.27
C LEU A 16 7.27 4.32 -20.68
N ASN A 17 6.81 3.40 -21.53
CA ASN A 17 6.40 3.66 -22.90
C ASN A 17 5.16 2.81 -23.23
N GLU A 18 4.63 2.94 -24.45
CA GLU A 18 3.42 2.23 -24.87
C GLU A 18 3.53 0.70 -24.76
N GLU A 19 4.72 0.13 -24.95
CA GLU A 19 4.95 -1.31 -24.89
C GLU A 19 5.02 -1.83 -23.44
N THR A 20 5.58 -1.05 -22.52
CA THR A 20 5.78 -1.45 -21.12
C THR A 20 4.68 -0.97 -20.18
N TYR A 21 3.81 -0.06 -20.63
CA TYR A 21 2.79 0.59 -19.81
C TYR A 21 1.89 -0.41 -19.08
N VAL A 22 1.32 -1.38 -19.81
CA VAL A 22 0.39 -2.37 -19.24
C VAL A 22 1.06 -3.18 -18.13
N MET A 23 2.28 -3.66 -18.38
CA MET A 23 3.05 -4.43 -17.40
C MET A 23 3.30 -3.60 -16.13
N TRP A 24 3.75 -2.35 -16.27
CA TRP A 24 4.02 -1.52 -15.11
C TRP A 24 2.76 -1.12 -14.36
N ARG A 25 1.70 -0.73 -15.06
CA ARG A 25 0.40 -0.40 -14.45
C ARG A 25 -0.10 -1.55 -13.59
N ASP A 26 -0.06 -2.76 -14.12
CA ASP A 26 -0.57 -3.95 -13.43
C ASP A 26 0.36 -4.36 -12.28
N TYR A 27 1.69 -4.16 -12.43
CA TYR A 27 2.67 -4.45 -11.38
C TYR A 27 2.60 -3.49 -10.19
N ILE A 28 2.41 -2.19 -10.43
CA ILE A 28 2.37 -1.18 -9.36
C ILE A 28 1.00 -1.08 -8.68
N GLN A 29 -0.02 -1.74 -9.23
CA GLN A 29 -1.34 -1.74 -8.63
C GLN A 29 -1.27 -2.42 -7.26
N PRO A 30 -1.70 -1.75 -6.17
CA PRO A 30 -1.69 -2.36 -4.86
C PRO A 30 -2.54 -3.63 -4.84
N THR A 31 -2.03 -4.68 -4.19
CA THR A 31 -2.80 -5.89 -3.94
C THR A 31 -3.85 -5.64 -2.84
N GLU A 32 -4.80 -6.56 -2.70
CA GLU A 32 -5.74 -6.53 -1.57
C GLU A 32 -5.01 -6.55 -0.22
N GLN A 33 -3.89 -7.27 -0.13
CA GLN A 33 -3.06 -7.33 1.06
C GLN A 33 -2.38 -5.99 1.37
N ASP A 34 -1.90 -5.28 0.34
CA ASP A 34 -1.36 -3.92 0.49
C ASP A 34 -2.43 -2.92 0.95
N LEU A 35 -3.70 -3.19 0.61
CA LEU A 35 -4.87 -2.38 0.97
C LEU A 35 -5.62 -2.88 2.21
N ALA A 36 -5.11 -3.90 2.91
CA ALA A 36 -5.81 -4.51 4.06
C ALA A 36 -6.12 -3.49 5.18
N TRP A 37 -5.31 -2.44 5.31
CA TRP A 37 -5.55 -1.35 6.25
C TRP A 37 -6.87 -0.61 5.98
N SER A 38 -7.36 -0.58 4.73
CA SER A 38 -8.61 0.10 4.37
C SER A 38 -9.87 -0.62 4.89
N CYS A 39 -9.76 -1.92 5.18
CA CYS A 39 -10.86 -2.73 5.69
C CYS A 39 -11.15 -2.49 7.19
N ILE A 40 -10.23 -1.83 7.90
CA ILE A 40 -10.44 -1.48 9.31
C ILE A 40 -11.49 -0.36 9.38
N PRO A 41 -12.51 -0.47 10.25
CA PRO A 41 -13.54 0.56 10.40
C PRO A 41 -12.98 1.76 11.20
N TRP A 42 -12.09 2.52 10.59
CA TRP A 42 -11.43 3.67 11.22
C TRP A 42 -12.45 4.71 11.69
N ARG A 43 -12.18 5.30 12.86
CA ARG A 43 -12.83 6.53 13.30
C ARG A 43 -12.04 7.72 12.81
N SER A 44 -12.71 8.69 12.21
CA SER A 44 -12.10 9.96 11.80
C SER A 44 -11.92 10.93 12.97
N SER A 45 -12.59 10.69 14.10
CA SER A 45 -12.51 11.49 15.33
C SER A 45 -11.71 10.76 16.40
N PHE A 46 -10.69 11.42 16.92
CA PHE A 46 -9.89 10.92 18.05
C PHE A 46 -10.75 10.68 19.30
N GLN A 47 -11.68 11.59 19.60
CA GLN A 47 -12.54 11.48 20.78
C GLN A 47 -13.50 10.29 20.68
N GLU A 48 -14.07 10.04 19.49
CA GLU A 48 -14.94 8.87 19.27
C GLU A 48 -14.17 7.57 19.44
N GLY A 49 -12.94 7.51 18.92
CA GLY A 49 -12.04 6.36 19.11
C GLY A 49 -11.75 6.08 20.59
N LEU A 50 -11.48 7.13 21.39
CA LEU A 50 -11.25 6.99 22.84
C LEU A 50 -12.47 6.45 23.57
N ILE A 51 -13.66 7.00 23.29
CA ILE A 51 -14.92 6.55 23.91
C ILE A 51 -15.17 5.08 23.58
N GLU A 52 -15.01 4.68 22.31
CA GLU A 52 -15.22 3.30 21.88
C GLU A 52 -14.21 2.32 22.50
N ALA A 53 -12.93 2.70 22.55
CA ALA A 53 -11.87 1.90 23.15
C ALA A 53 -12.11 1.66 24.65
N ALA A 54 -12.50 2.72 25.36
CA ALA A 54 -12.86 2.65 26.78
C ALA A 54 -14.09 1.74 27.01
N ALA A 55 -15.16 1.93 26.23
CA ALA A 55 -16.37 1.11 26.33
C ALA A 55 -16.10 -0.37 26.05
N LYS A 56 -15.18 -0.68 25.12
CA LYS A 56 -14.80 -2.05 24.78
C LYS A 56 -13.68 -2.63 25.65
N GLN A 57 -13.11 -1.85 26.56
CA GLN A 57 -11.93 -2.21 27.37
C GLN A 57 -10.76 -2.75 26.52
N LYS A 58 -10.49 -2.07 25.40
CA LYS A 58 -9.41 -2.44 24.47
C LYS A 58 -8.46 -1.27 24.24
N PRO A 59 -7.17 -1.53 23.96
CA PRO A 59 -6.26 -0.48 23.53
C PRO A 59 -6.73 0.16 22.22
N MET A 60 -6.48 1.46 22.06
CA MET A 60 -6.75 2.20 20.84
C MET A 60 -5.50 2.27 19.97
N LEU A 61 -5.60 1.87 18.70
CA LEU A 61 -4.59 2.17 17.69
C LEU A 61 -4.85 3.58 17.14
N LEU A 62 -3.92 4.50 17.35
CA LEU A 62 -3.94 5.81 16.72
C LEU A 62 -3.07 5.78 15.47
N TRP A 63 -3.70 5.97 14.31
CA TRP A 63 -3.00 6.18 13.04
C TRP A 63 -3.13 7.65 12.65
N ALA A 64 -2.01 8.36 12.66
CA ALA A 64 -1.96 9.76 12.26
C ALA A 64 -0.83 9.94 11.26
N MET A 65 -1.05 10.78 10.25
CA MET A 65 0.05 11.23 9.38
C MET A 65 0.79 12.35 10.08
N ASN A 66 1.95 12.05 10.66
CA ASN A 66 2.89 13.04 11.17
C ASN A 66 3.68 13.64 10.00
N GLY A 67 3.08 14.63 9.33
CA GLY A 67 3.74 15.41 8.28
C GLY A 67 2.96 16.67 7.91
N HIS A 68 3.65 17.71 7.45
CA HIS A 68 2.99 18.83 6.77
C HIS A 68 2.24 18.23 5.56
N PRO A 69 0.93 18.47 5.39
CA PRO A 69 0.13 17.81 4.34
C PRO A 69 0.60 18.07 2.90
N LEU A 70 1.54 19.01 2.71
CA LEU A 70 2.18 19.35 1.44
C LEU A 70 3.62 18.79 1.28
N GLY A 71 4.15 18.09 2.29
CA GLY A 71 5.51 17.51 2.23
C GLY A 71 6.65 18.53 2.20
N CYS A 72 6.43 19.78 2.60
CA CYS A 72 7.47 20.81 2.64
C CYS A 72 8.24 20.76 3.97
N THR A 73 9.45 20.20 3.96
CA THR A 73 10.51 20.50 4.95
C THR A 73 11.73 21.01 4.22
#